data_AF-H3ZMV4-F1
#
_entry.id   AF-H3ZMV4-F1
#
_cell.length_a   1.000
_cell.length_b   1.000
_cell.length_c   1.000
_cell.angle_alpha   90.00
_cell.angle_beta   90.00
_cell.angle_gamma   90.00
#
_symmetry.space_group_name_H-M   'P 1'
#
loop_
_entity.id
_entity.type
_entity.pdbx_description
1 polymer ?
#
loop_
_entity_poly.entity_id
_entity_poly.type
_entity_poly.pdbx_seq_one_letter_code
_entity_poly.pdbx_strand_id
1 'polypeptide(L)'
;MKGLILCVCQGTCPSFQKMNVFEILNHFRREKKVDFVALHPQLCATDGDNFWRALLKNGEDIEKLFVAGCDPVMQKKMFGWTFKELGFDDHKFIGIEIRNMTTEEAIKAIDEAMSVDTQEG
;
A
#
# COMPACT_ATOMS: atom_id res chain seq x y z
N MET A 1 7.07 6.14 11.43
CA MET A 1 7.42 5.26 10.28
C MET A 1 6.43 5.40 9.13
N LYS A 2 6.93 5.51 7.90
CA LYS A 2 6.18 5.47 6.63
C LYS A 2 6.37 4.13 5.93
N GLY A 3 5.27 3.48 5.54
CA GLY A 3 5.30 2.18 4.85
C GLY A 3 4.68 2.23 3.46
N LEU A 4 5.22 1.47 2.51
CA LEU A 4 4.60 1.21 1.21
C LEU A 4 4.31 -0.29 1.04
N ILE A 5 3.08 -0.64 0.71
CA ILE A 5 2.68 -2.02 0.43
C ILE A 5 2.13 -2.11 -0.98
N LEU A 6 2.65 -3.04 -1.78
CA LEU A 6 2.02 -3.42 -3.05
C LEU A 6 1.09 -4.61 -2.86
N CYS A 7 -0.13 -4.49 -3.37
CA CYS A 7 -1.12 -5.57 -3.41
C CYS A 7 -1.47 -5.90 -4.86
N VAL A 8 -1.04 -7.06 -5.35
CA VAL A 8 -1.01 -7.36 -6.80
C VAL A 8 -1.89 -8.54 -7.21
N CYS A 9 -2.96 -8.81 -6.46
CA CYS A 9 -3.97 -9.84 -6.76
C CYS A 9 -3.35 -11.18 -7.23
N GLN A 10 -2.59 -11.81 -6.34
CA GLN A 10 -1.90 -13.09 -6.52
C GLN A 10 -0.75 -13.07 -7.54
N GLY A 11 -0.41 -11.92 -8.11
CA GLY A 11 0.62 -11.80 -9.15
C GLY A 11 0.22 -12.37 -10.51
N THR A 12 -0.99 -12.92 -10.63
CA THR A 12 -1.55 -13.51 -11.86
C THR A 12 -2.56 -12.59 -12.53
N CYS A 13 -3.03 -11.55 -11.84
CA CYS A 13 -3.99 -10.60 -12.38
C CYS A 13 -3.38 -9.82 -13.57
N PRO A 14 -4.01 -9.85 -14.76
CA PRO A 14 -3.50 -9.16 -15.97
C PRO A 14 -3.23 -7.68 -15.77
N SER A 15 -3.97 -7.03 -14.87
CA SER A 15 -3.81 -5.61 -14.57
C SER A 15 -2.46 -5.25 -13.95
N PHE A 16 -1.68 -6.20 -13.44
CA PHE A 16 -0.35 -5.92 -12.89
C PHE A 16 0.79 -6.49 -13.73
N GLN A 17 0.52 -7.09 -14.90
CA GLN A 17 1.56 -7.77 -15.69
C GLN A 17 2.53 -6.82 -16.42
N LYS A 18 2.16 -5.54 -16.57
CA LYS A 18 2.97 -4.53 -17.27
C LYS A 18 4.04 -3.88 -16.40
N MET A 19 4.09 -4.21 -15.11
CA MET A 19 5.01 -3.59 -14.16
C MET A 19 5.95 -4.60 -13.54
N ASN A 20 7.14 -4.14 -13.16
CA ASN A 20 8.04 -4.88 -12.29
C ASN A 20 7.83 -4.41 -10.85
N VAL A 21 7.04 -5.17 -10.09
CA VAL A 21 6.68 -4.85 -8.69
C VAL A 21 7.90 -4.70 -7.78
N PHE A 22 8.97 -5.46 -8.04
CA PHE A 22 10.20 -5.35 -7.25
C PHE A 22 10.97 -4.07 -7.58
N GLU A 23 10.95 -3.63 -8.84
CA GLU A 23 11.57 -2.36 -9.19
C GLU A 23 10.85 -1.17 -8.59
N ILE A 24 9.50 -1.20 -8.55
CA ILE A 24 8.70 -0.19 -7.84
C ILE A 24 9.13 -0.14 -6.37
N LEU A 25 9.14 -1.27 -5.65
CA LEU A 25 9.53 -1.30 -4.24
C LEU A 25 10.98 -0.84 -4.01
N ASN A 26 11.90 -1.29 -4.86
CA ASN A 26 13.31 -0.93 -4.75
C ASN A 26 13.56 0.55 -5.02
N HIS A 27 12.80 1.17 -5.94
CA HIS A 27 12.86 2.60 -6.18
C HIS A 27 12.63 3.40 -4.88
N PHE A 28 11.48 3.18 -4.22
CA PHE A 28 11.14 3.90 -2.97
C PHE A 28 12.10 3.59 -1.81
N ARG A 29 12.61 2.36 -1.72
CA ARG A 29 13.64 1.98 -0.73
C ARG A 29 14.96 2.71 -0.96
N ARG A 30 15.46 2.72 -2.20
CA ARG A 30 16.75 3.34 -2.55
C ARG A 30 16.72 4.85 -2.36
N GLU A 31 15.59 5.47 -2.67
CA GLU A 31 15.38 6.91 -2.48
C GLU A 31 15.03 7.29 -1.03
N LYS A 32 14.91 6.31 -0.12
CA LYS A 32 14.58 6.51 1.30
C LYS A 32 13.30 7.31 1.51
N LYS A 33 12.31 7.15 0.63
CA LYS A 33 10.99 7.79 0.72
C LYS A 33 10.08 7.12 1.75
N VAL A 34 10.40 5.87 2.12
CA VAL A 34 9.68 5.06 3.11
C VAL A 34 10.67 4.31 4.00
N ASP A 35 10.24 3.98 5.22
CA ASP A 35 11.03 3.22 6.19
C ASP A 35 10.97 1.72 5.92
N PHE A 36 9.86 1.24 5.33
CA PHE A 36 9.72 -0.14 4.92
C PHE A 36 8.87 -0.30 3.67
N VAL A 37 9.06 -1.45 3.02
CA VAL A 37 8.24 -1.90 1.89
C VAL A 37 7.75 -3.32 2.13
N ALA A 38 6.57 -3.65 1.62
CA ALA A 38 6.08 -5.02 1.55
C ALA A 38 5.39 -5.30 0.22
N LEU A 39 5.41 -6.57 -0.18
CA LEU A 39 4.60 -7.10 -1.27
C LEU A 39 3.68 -8.15 -0.67
N HIS A 40 2.37 -7.99 -0.83
CA HIS A 40 1.40 -8.99 -0.41
C HIS A 40 0.58 -9.45 -1.62
N PRO A 41 0.40 -10.77 -1.83
CA PRO A 41 -0.37 -11.28 -2.96
C PRO A 41 -1.80 -10.75 -2.98
N GLN A 42 -2.50 -10.73 -1.83
CA GLN A 42 -3.89 -10.30 -1.78
C GLN A 42 -4.28 -9.78 -0.39
N LEU A 43 -4.26 -8.46 -0.19
CA LEU A 43 -4.59 -7.85 1.11
C LEU A 43 -6.08 -7.92 1.47
N CYS A 44 -6.96 -8.13 0.49
CA CYS A 44 -8.42 -8.16 0.69
C CYS A 44 -8.96 -9.55 1.03
N ALA A 45 -8.09 -10.54 1.23
CA ALA A 45 -8.44 -11.90 1.62
C ALA A 45 -8.14 -12.14 3.12
N THR A 46 -8.59 -13.29 3.64
CA THR A 46 -8.45 -13.64 5.07
C THR A 46 -7.00 -13.70 5.55
N ASP A 47 -6.07 -14.14 4.70
CA ASP A 47 -4.64 -14.08 5.00
C ASP A 47 -4.11 -12.65 5.01
N GLY A 48 -4.66 -11.76 4.18
CA GLY A 48 -4.44 -10.31 4.24
C GLY A 48 -4.86 -9.70 5.57
N ASP A 49 -6.00 -10.10 6.14
CA ASP A 49 -6.39 -9.67 7.50
C ASP A 49 -5.38 -10.11 8.55
N ASN A 50 -4.84 -11.32 8.44
CA ASN A 50 -3.80 -11.79 9.35
C ASN A 50 -2.50 -11.00 9.18
N PHE A 51 -2.15 -10.62 7.95
CA PHE A 51 -1.03 -9.73 7.69
C PHE A 51 -1.23 -8.36 8.36
N TRP A 52 -2.43 -7.76 8.25
CA TRP A 52 -2.75 -6.51 8.94
C TRP A 52 -2.62 -6.63 10.44
N ARG A 53 -3.18 -7.70 11.03
CA ARG A 53 -3.05 -7.97 12.47
C ARG A 53 -1.59 -8.12 12.88
N ALA A 54 -0.76 -8.79 12.09
CA ALA A 54 0.66 -8.95 12.39
C ALA A 54 1.44 -7.63 12.30
N LEU A 55 1.18 -6.83 11.25
CA LEU A 55 1.87 -5.58 11.00
C LEU A 55 1.47 -4.47 11.98
N LEU A 56 0.18 -4.35 12.28
CA LEU A 56 -0.38 -3.22 13.03
C LEU A 56 -0.60 -3.51 14.52
N LYS A 57 -0.35 -4.73 15.01
CA LYS A 57 -0.54 -5.10 16.44
C LYS A 57 0.09 -4.13 17.43
N ASN A 58 1.25 -3.58 17.07
CA ASN A 58 1.99 -2.57 17.82
C ASN A 58 2.30 -1.35 16.91
N GLY A 59 1.41 -1.07 15.94
CA GLY A 59 1.64 -0.11 14.87
C GLY A 59 1.53 1.37 15.27
N GLU A 60 1.66 1.71 16.56
CA GLU A 60 1.57 3.09 17.05
C GLU A 60 2.61 4.00 16.36
N ASP A 61 3.78 3.44 16.05
CA ASP A 61 4.87 4.12 15.36
C ASP A 61 4.64 4.28 13.84
N ILE A 62 3.56 3.72 13.28
CA ILE A 62 3.20 3.93 11.87
C ILE A 62 2.47 5.26 11.76
N GLU A 63 3.09 6.21 11.07
CA GLU A 63 2.55 7.55 10.80
C GLU A 63 1.75 7.54 9.51
N LYS A 64 2.24 6.82 8.50
CA LYS A 64 1.58 6.72 7.21
C LYS A 64 1.79 5.36 6.56
N LEU A 65 0.74 4.85 5.93
CA LEU A 65 0.74 3.60 5.20
C LEU A 65 0.15 3.81 3.81
N PHE A 66 0.99 3.70 2.79
CA PHE A 66 0.60 3.76 1.40
C PHE A 66 0.36 2.34 0.89
N VAL A 67 -0.79 2.10 0.27
CA VAL A 67 -1.12 0.80 -0.33
C VAL A 67 -1.45 1.00 -1.79
N ALA A 68 -0.53 0.55 -2.65
CA ALA A 68 -0.73 0.57 -4.08
C ALA A 68 -1.27 -0.79 -4.55
N GLY A 69 -2.48 -0.77 -5.10
CA GLY A 69 -3.21 -1.97 -5.50
C GLY A 69 -4.35 -1.63 -6.43
N CYS A 70 -5.56 -2.07 -6.07
CA CYS A 70 -6.79 -1.80 -6.81
C CYS A 70 -7.45 -0.47 -6.39
N ASP A 71 -8.74 -0.32 -6.64
CA ASP A 71 -9.49 0.90 -6.39
C ASP A 71 -9.40 1.36 -4.91
N PRO A 72 -8.99 2.59 -4.61
CA PRO A 72 -8.82 3.08 -3.23
C PRO A 72 -10.09 3.06 -2.38
N VAL A 73 -11.26 3.29 -2.98
CA VAL A 73 -12.55 3.20 -2.27
C VAL A 73 -12.80 1.75 -1.85
N MET A 74 -12.51 0.80 -2.75
CA MET A 74 -12.59 -0.63 -2.42
C MET A 74 -11.57 -1.04 -1.38
N GLN A 75 -10.34 -0.54 -1.44
CA GLN A 75 -9.32 -0.82 -0.42
C GLN A 75 -9.80 -0.37 0.98
N LYS A 76 -10.30 0.86 1.12
CA LYS A 76 -10.87 1.37 2.38
C LYS A 76 -12.00 0.47 2.90
N LYS A 77 -12.91 0.06 2.02
CA LYS A 77 -14.01 -0.83 2.38
C LYS A 77 -13.53 -2.20 2.87
N MET A 78 -12.54 -2.79 2.18
CA MET A 78 -12.06 -4.14 2.49
C MET A 78 -11.19 -4.17 3.75
N PHE A 79 -10.32 -3.18 3.96
CA PHE A 79 -9.42 -3.16 5.12
C PHE A 79 -10.05 -2.52 6.36
N GLY A 80 -11.09 -1.68 6.17
CA GLY A 80 -11.65 -0.83 7.22
C GLY A 80 -12.17 -1.57 8.45
N TRP A 81 -12.73 -2.77 8.28
CA TRP A 81 -13.12 -3.59 9.44
C TRP A 81 -11.89 -3.97 10.28
N THR A 82 -10.84 -4.48 9.64
CA THR A 82 -9.62 -4.92 10.31
C THR A 82 -8.86 -3.74 10.92
N PHE A 83 -8.83 -2.58 10.27
CA PHE A 83 -8.28 -1.36 10.86
C PHE A 83 -9.06 -0.93 12.12
N LYS A 84 -10.40 -0.95 12.06
CA LYS A 84 -11.24 -0.64 13.22
C LYS A 84 -11.05 -1.62 14.36
N GLU A 85 -10.97 -2.92 14.07
CA GLU A 85 -10.68 -3.97 15.06
C GLU A 85 -9.35 -3.73 15.78
N LEU A 86 -8.34 -3.26 15.05
CA LEU A 86 -6.98 -2.99 15.55
C LEU A 86 -6.81 -1.59 16.16
N GLY A 87 -7.85 -0.74 16.13
CA GLY A 87 -7.75 0.65 16.57
C GLY A 87 -6.78 1.49 15.72
N PHE A 88 -6.49 1.06 14.49
CA PHE A 88 -5.63 1.80 13.57
C PHE A 88 -6.41 2.96 12.96
N ASP A 89 -5.85 4.16 13.02
CA ASP A 89 -6.41 5.37 12.43
C ASP A 89 -6.37 5.27 10.89
N ASP A 90 -7.54 5.18 10.26
CA ASP A 90 -7.67 5.02 8.82
C ASP A 90 -7.27 6.27 8.02
N HIS A 91 -7.13 7.44 8.67
CA HIS A 91 -6.55 8.64 8.06
C HIS A 91 -5.04 8.49 7.78
N LYS A 92 -4.37 7.57 8.47
CA LYS A 92 -2.97 7.22 8.19
C LYS A 92 -2.81 6.34 6.95
N PHE A 93 -3.91 5.76 6.45
CA PHE A 93 -3.90 4.92 5.26
C PHE A 93 -4.22 5.72 3.99
N ILE A 94 -3.39 5.54 2.95
CA ILE A 94 -3.60 6.08 1.60
C ILE A 94 -3.62 4.93 0.60
N GLY A 95 -4.79 4.70 -0.01
CA GLY A 95 -4.94 3.76 -1.12
C GLY A 95 -4.59 4.41 -2.45
N ILE A 96 -3.84 3.70 -3.29
CA ILE A 96 -3.36 4.15 -4.60
C ILE A 96 -3.76 3.11 -5.64
N GLU A 97 -4.41 3.54 -6.73
CA GLU A 97 -4.74 2.69 -7.87
C GLU A 97 -3.52 2.58 -8.79
N ILE A 98 -3.05 1.37 -9.05
CA ILE A 98 -1.93 1.13 -9.98
C ILE A 98 -2.25 0.10 -11.07
N ARG A 99 -3.51 -0.36 -11.17
CA ARG A 99 -3.90 -1.33 -12.21
C ARG A 99 -3.70 -0.76 -13.61
N ASN A 100 -3.24 -1.65 -14.49
CA ASN A 100 -2.97 -1.45 -15.91
C ASN A 100 -1.84 -0.45 -16.23
N MET A 101 -1.09 -0.01 -15.21
CA MET A 101 0.06 0.88 -15.33
C MET A 101 1.34 0.11 -15.68
N THR A 102 2.31 0.80 -16.30
CA THR A 102 3.71 0.36 -16.35
C THR A 102 4.41 0.58 -15.00
N THR A 103 5.65 0.10 -14.87
CA THR A 103 6.50 0.35 -13.69
C THR A 103 6.64 1.85 -13.40
N GLU A 104 6.92 2.65 -14.44
CA GLU A 104 7.18 4.09 -14.34
C GLU A 104 5.92 4.87 -13.99
N GLU A 105 4.78 4.49 -14.59
CA GLU A 105 3.47 5.09 -14.28
C GLU A 105 3.08 4.82 -12.83
N ALA A 106 3.29 3.59 -12.33
CA ALA A 106 3.01 3.23 -10.95
C ALA A 106 3.93 3.97 -9.96
N ILE A 107 5.24 4.08 -10.25
CA ILE A 107 6.17 4.89 -9.45
C ILE A 107 5.67 6.33 -9.37
N LYS A 108 5.33 6.94 -10.51
CA LYS A 108 4.84 8.31 -10.57
C LYS A 108 3.56 8.50 -9.73
N ALA A 109 2.58 7.61 -9.88
CA ALA A 109 1.33 7.68 -9.12
C ALA A 109 1.55 7.59 -7.60
N ILE A 110 2.47 6.72 -7.17
CA ILE A 110 2.82 6.59 -5.74
C ILE A 110 3.56 7.85 -5.25
N ASP A 111 4.49 8.39 -6.02
CA ASP A 111 5.21 9.62 -5.69
C ASP A 111 4.28 10.83 -5.54
N GLU A 112 3.32 10.97 -6.45
CA GLU A 112 2.30 12.02 -6.39
C GLU A 112 1.48 11.89 -5.10
N ALA A 113 1.02 10.68 -4.76
CA ALA A 113 0.28 10.43 -3.54
C ALA A 113 1.09 10.74 -2.26
N MET A 114 2.38 10.39 -2.24
CA MET A 114 3.27 10.73 -1.13
C MET A 114 3.53 12.23 -1.01
N SER A 115 3.54 12.96 -2.12
CA SER A 115 3.80 14.40 -2.14
C SER A 115 2.60 15.20 -1.65
N VAL A 116 1.38 14.81 -2.02
CA VAL A 116 0.14 15.45 -1.55
C VAL A 116 -0.02 15.33 -0.03
N ASP A 117 0.34 14.18 0.53
CA ASP A 117 0.27 13.94 1.98
C ASP A 117 1.20 14.88 2.79
N THR A 118 2.33 15.30 2.22
CA THR A 118 3.25 16.22 2.91
C THR A 118 2.75 17.66 3.00
N GLN A 119 1.67 18.02 2.31
CA GLN A 119 1.14 19.39 2.28
C GLN A 119 -0.07 19.61 3.21
N GLU A 120 -0.61 18.54 3.81
CA GLU A 120 -1.76 18.59 4.71
C GLU A 120 -1.39 18.36 6.20
N GLY A 121 -0.09 18.33 6.52
CA GLY A 121 0.46 18.15 7.87
C GLY A 121 1.06 19.41 8.49
#